data_AF-A0A6A9UW67-F1
#
_entry.id   AF-A0A6A9UW67-F1
#
_cell.length_a   1.000
_cell.length_b   1.000
_cell.length_c   1.000
_cell.angle_alpha   90.00
_cell.angle_beta   90.00
_cell.angle_gamma   90.00
#
_symmetry.space_group_name_H-M   'P 1'
#
loop_
_entity.id
_entity.type
_entity.pdbx_description
1 polymer ?
#
loop_
_entity_poly.entity_id
_entity_poly.type
_entity_poly.pdbx_seq_one_letter_code
_entity_poly.pdbx_strand_id
1 'polypeptide(L)'
;MSWYARPSWQLARQLGADLFVLVWAVAWWSAGRFLDSAVSALAGPARQTEQATAELVGSFRDAARSAGQVPGVGGELRTPLDAAAERLTQLSAAARGQAVQIERLADLVGVLVFLIPVAVVVAVWLPRRLRFAARSRAARRLVDSPADLDLFALRAMATLPLDQLARISDDPVAAWRAGDREVIAALADTALRREGLPPLPRGQR
;
A
#
# COMPACT_ATOMS: atom_id res chain seq x y z
N MET A 1 26.18 17.07 13.14
CA MET A 1 24.99 16.20 12.97
C MET A 1 23.86 16.77 13.81
N SER A 2 23.00 17.62 13.24
CA SER A 2 21.79 18.06 13.93
C SER A 2 20.60 17.31 13.32
N TRP A 3 19.94 16.51 14.16
CA TRP A 3 18.94 15.52 13.75
C TRP A 3 17.49 16.02 13.88
N TYR A 4 17.26 17.33 14.06
CA TYR A 4 15.89 17.87 14.15
C TYR A 4 15.78 19.28 13.55
N ALA A 5 15.03 19.39 12.47
CA ALA A 5 14.42 20.64 12.04
C ALA A 5 13.24 20.96 12.98
N ARG A 6 13.06 22.24 13.32
CA ARG A 6 11.97 22.76 14.18
C ARG A 6 10.59 22.23 13.75
N PRO A 7 9.60 22.14 14.65
CA PRO A 7 8.27 21.60 14.35
C PRO A 7 7.54 22.56 13.39
N SER A 8 7.82 22.40 12.12
CA SER A 8 7.08 23.02 11.03
C SER A 8 5.85 22.16 10.78
N TRP A 9 4.75 22.78 10.35
CA TRP A 9 3.54 22.10 9.88
C TRP A 9 3.84 20.94 8.89
N GLN A 10 4.97 21.03 8.19
CA GLN A 10 5.48 20.01 7.28
C GLN A 10 5.90 18.72 8.01
N LEU A 11 6.46 18.80 9.21
CA LEU A 11 6.89 17.66 10.03
C LEU A 11 5.69 16.90 10.61
N ALA A 12 4.67 17.61 11.08
CA ALA A 12 3.39 17.01 11.49
C ALA A 12 2.69 16.31 10.33
N ARG A 13 2.67 16.92 9.14
CA ARG A 13 2.13 16.28 7.93
C ARG A 13 2.94 15.05 7.51
N GLN A 14 4.25 15.05 7.72
CA GLN A 14 5.11 13.92 7.40
C GLN A 14 4.88 12.75 8.35
N LEU A 15 4.85 13.01 9.66
CA LEU A 15 4.48 12.00 10.67
C LEU A 15 3.07 11.46 10.43
N GLY A 16 2.10 12.33 10.11
CA GLY A 16 0.75 11.92 9.77
C GLY A 16 0.67 11.05 8.52
N ALA A 17 1.46 11.36 7.49
CA ALA A 17 1.54 10.56 6.27
C ALA A 17 2.20 9.20 6.53
N ASP A 18 3.29 9.16 7.29
CA ASP A 18 3.99 7.91 7.62
C ASP A 18 3.11 7.02 8.53
N LEU A 19 2.43 7.61 9.51
CA LEU A 19 1.45 6.91 10.36
C LEU A 19 0.27 6.38 9.53
N PHE A 20 -0.23 7.18 8.58
CA PHE A 20 -1.31 6.75 7.69
C PHE A 20 -0.88 5.54 6.85
N VAL A 21 0.33 5.54 6.28
CA VAL A 21 0.86 4.41 5.51
C VAL A 21 0.96 3.15 6.39
N LEU A 22 1.45 3.30 7.63
CA LEU A 22 1.54 2.18 8.57
C LEU A 22 0.16 1.62 8.94
N VAL A 23 -0.78 2.47 9.33
CA VAL A 23 -2.16 2.06 9.66
C VAL A 23 -2.83 1.40 8.46
N TRP A 24 -2.63 1.95 7.26
CA TRP A 24 -3.16 1.40 6.03
C TRP A 24 -2.60 0.02 5.73
N ALA A 25 -1.28 -0.16 5.83
CA ALA A 25 -0.63 -1.45 5.63
C ALA A 25 -1.12 -2.50 6.64
N VAL A 26 -1.25 -2.13 7.92
CA VAL A 26 -1.77 -3.01 8.97
C VAL A 26 -3.24 -3.38 8.70
N ALA A 27 -4.07 -2.43 8.26
CA ALA A 27 -5.47 -2.67 7.93
C ALA A 27 -5.64 -3.64 6.76
N TRP A 28 -4.81 -3.53 5.71
CA TRP A 28 -4.89 -4.46 4.58
C TRP A 28 -4.25 -5.81 4.87
N TRP A 29 -3.23 -5.85 5.71
CA TRP A 29 -2.71 -7.11 6.25
C TRP A 29 -3.75 -7.85 7.09
N SER A 30 -4.49 -7.15 7.96
CA SER A 30 -5.55 -7.77 8.76
C SER A 30 -6.73 -8.21 7.89
N ALA A 31 -7.10 -7.45 6.86
CA ALA A 31 -8.10 -7.85 5.87
C ALA A 31 -7.69 -9.14 5.14
N GLY A 32 -6.43 -9.25 4.71
CA GLY A 32 -5.91 -10.48 4.09
C GLY A 32 -5.98 -11.69 5.03
N ARG A 33 -5.59 -11.52 6.30
CA ARG A 33 -5.71 -12.57 7.33
C ARG A 33 -7.16 -12.97 7.60
N PHE A 34 -8.08 -12.01 7.61
CA PHE A 34 -9.50 -12.28 7.77
C PHE A 34 -10.05 -13.09 6.59
N LEU A 35 -9.65 -12.75 5.36
CA LEU A 35 -10.04 -13.49 4.17
C LEU A 35 -9.53 -14.94 4.21
N ASP A 36 -8.24 -15.15 4.51
CA ASP A 36 -7.66 -16.49 4.63
C ASP A 36 -8.33 -17.33 5.74
N SER A 37 -8.66 -16.68 6.87
CA SER A 37 -9.42 -17.32 7.95
C SER A 37 -10.84 -17.71 7.51
N ALA A 38 -11.51 -16.85 6.73
CA ALA A 38 -12.84 -17.13 6.21
C ALA A 38 -12.83 -18.28 5.18
N VAL A 39 -11.83 -18.31 4.30
CA VAL A 39 -11.63 -19.38 3.31
C VAL A 39 -11.31 -20.71 4.01
N SER A 40 -10.40 -20.71 4.99
CA SER A 40 -10.03 -21.92 5.73
C SER A 40 -11.17 -22.45 6.61
N ALA A 41 -12.02 -21.58 7.18
CA ALA A 41 -13.22 -21.96 7.89
C ALA A 41 -14.23 -22.68 6.97
N LEU A 42 -14.32 -22.29 5.69
CA LEU A 42 -15.14 -22.97 4.69
C LEU A 42 -14.53 -24.30 4.21
N ALA A 43 -13.20 -24.44 4.26
CA ALA A 43 -12.50 -25.67 3.88
C ALA A 43 -12.67 -26.82 4.91
N GLY A 44 -13.02 -26.51 6.17
CA GLY A 44 -13.29 -27.51 7.21
C GLY A 44 -14.47 -28.43 6.86
N PRO A 45 -15.68 -27.87 6.61
CA PRO A 45 -16.84 -28.63 6.16
C PRO A 45 -16.59 -29.43 4.89
N ALA A 46 -15.87 -28.87 3.92
CA ALA A 46 -15.59 -29.53 2.64
C ALA A 46 -14.83 -30.87 2.82
N ARG A 47 -13.82 -30.90 3.71
CA ARG A 47 -13.05 -32.12 4.02
C ARG A 47 -13.88 -33.18 4.73
N GLN A 48 -14.78 -32.78 5.62
CA GLN A 48 -15.71 -33.71 6.28
C GLN A 48 -16.71 -34.30 5.28
N THR A 49 -17.24 -33.48 4.37
CA THR A 49 -18.13 -33.95 3.29
C THR A 49 -17.41 -34.90 2.34
N GLU A 50 -16.15 -34.64 2.03
CA GLU A 50 -15.31 -35.51 1.20
C GLU A 50 -15.13 -36.91 1.82
N GLN A 51 -14.80 -36.97 3.12
CA GLN A 51 -14.70 -38.23 3.86
C GLN A 51 -16.03 -38.99 3.90
N ALA A 52 -17.12 -38.32 4.28
CA ALA A 52 -18.44 -38.94 4.33
C ALA A 52 -18.88 -39.49 2.97
N THR A 53 -18.58 -38.78 1.88
CA THR A 53 -18.87 -39.23 0.51
C THR A 53 -18.03 -40.44 0.12
N ALA A 54 -16.75 -40.48 0.49
CA ALA A 54 -15.89 -41.63 0.23
C ALA A 54 -16.37 -42.89 0.98
N GLU A 55 -16.79 -42.74 2.24
CA GLU A 55 -17.38 -43.82 3.04
C GLU A 55 -18.68 -44.33 2.44
N LEU A 56 -19.55 -43.44 1.97
CA LEU A 56 -20.79 -43.79 1.26
C LEU A 56 -20.50 -44.59 -0.02
N VAL A 57 -19.56 -44.14 -0.85
CA VAL A 57 -19.14 -44.88 -2.06
C VAL A 57 -18.63 -46.27 -1.71
N GLY A 58 -17.83 -46.39 -0.64
CA GLY A 58 -17.37 -47.69 -0.11
C GLY A 58 -18.54 -48.59 0.28
N SER A 59 -19.49 -48.05 1.04
CA SER A 59 -20.68 -48.77 1.50
C SER A 59 -21.56 -49.27 0.36
N PHE A 60 -21.74 -48.47 -0.70
CA PHE A 60 -22.46 -48.91 -1.92
C PHE A 60 -21.73 -50.01 -2.66
N ARG A 61 -20.39 -49.94 -2.78
CA ARG A 61 -19.59 -51.01 -3.40
C ARG A 61 -19.65 -52.30 -2.59
N ASP A 62 -19.66 -52.21 -1.27
CA ASP A 62 -19.76 -53.36 -0.38
C ASP A 62 -21.14 -54.01 -0.47
N ALA A 63 -22.20 -53.18 -0.47
CA ALA A 63 -23.56 -53.64 -0.72
C ALA A 63 -23.71 -54.30 -2.10
N ALA A 64 -23.09 -53.72 -3.15
CA ALA A 64 -23.09 -54.28 -4.50
C ALA A 64 -22.40 -55.66 -4.55
N ARG A 65 -21.28 -55.81 -3.84
CA ARG A 65 -20.57 -57.09 -3.71
C ARG A 65 -21.40 -58.15 -2.99
N SER A 66 -22.06 -57.80 -1.89
CA SER A 66 -22.96 -58.72 -1.17
C SER A 66 -24.19 -59.09 -1.99
N ALA A 67 -24.83 -58.10 -2.63
CA ALA A 67 -25.99 -58.33 -3.49
C ALA A 67 -25.67 -59.26 -4.67
N GLY A 68 -24.46 -59.15 -5.22
CA GLY A 68 -23.95 -60.03 -6.28
C GLY A 68 -23.82 -61.50 -5.90
N GLN A 69 -23.85 -61.85 -4.61
CA GLN A 69 -23.75 -63.25 -4.15
C GLN A 69 -25.10 -63.97 -4.12
N VAL A 70 -26.22 -63.28 -4.35
CA VAL A 70 -27.56 -63.89 -4.32
C VAL A 70 -27.78 -64.75 -5.57
N PRO A 71 -28.05 -66.06 -5.44
CA PRO A 71 -28.30 -66.94 -6.58
C PRO A 71 -29.54 -66.51 -7.39
N GLY A 72 -29.45 -66.59 -8.72
CA GLY A 72 -30.57 -66.28 -9.63
C GLY A 72 -30.78 -64.80 -9.93
N VAL A 73 -30.61 -63.91 -8.95
CA VAL A 73 -30.93 -62.46 -9.09
C VAL A 73 -29.78 -61.50 -8.72
N GLY A 74 -28.63 -61.99 -8.26
CA GLY A 74 -27.57 -61.14 -7.71
C GLY A 74 -27.00 -60.10 -8.68
N GLY A 75 -26.96 -60.41 -9.99
CA GLY A 75 -26.53 -59.46 -11.02
C GLY A 75 -27.50 -58.28 -11.20
N GLU A 76 -28.79 -58.53 -11.15
CA GLU A 76 -29.83 -57.49 -11.25
C GLU A 76 -29.81 -56.57 -10.03
N LEU A 77 -29.52 -57.11 -8.84
CA LEU A 77 -29.40 -56.33 -7.60
C LEU A 77 -28.10 -55.54 -7.52
N ARG A 78 -27.00 -56.07 -8.05
CA ARG A 78 -25.68 -55.43 -8.04
C ARG A 78 -25.60 -54.22 -8.97
N THR A 79 -26.18 -54.32 -10.17
CA THR A 79 -26.10 -53.29 -11.22
C THR A 79 -26.49 -51.88 -10.75
N PRO A 80 -27.65 -51.66 -10.10
CA PRO A 80 -28.03 -50.32 -9.64
C PRO A 80 -27.15 -49.78 -8.52
N LEU A 81 -26.58 -50.65 -7.67
CA LEU A 81 -25.67 -50.26 -6.58
C LEU A 81 -24.30 -49.83 -7.13
N ASP A 82 -23.76 -50.58 -8.09
CA ASP A 82 -22.53 -50.20 -8.80
C ASP A 82 -22.73 -48.86 -9.55
N ALA A 83 -23.85 -48.70 -10.25
CA ALA A 83 -24.18 -47.45 -10.94
C ALA A 83 -24.32 -46.26 -9.96
N ALA A 84 -24.90 -46.47 -8.78
CA ALA A 84 -25.00 -45.45 -7.75
C ALA A 84 -23.61 -45.05 -7.21
N ALA A 85 -22.76 -46.03 -6.90
CA ALA A 85 -21.38 -45.79 -6.44
C ALA A 85 -20.56 -45.01 -7.49
N GLU A 86 -20.74 -45.33 -8.77
CA GLU A 86 -20.04 -44.67 -9.87
C GLU A 86 -20.51 -43.21 -10.07
N ARG A 87 -21.82 -42.95 -10.02
CA ARG A 87 -22.37 -41.58 -10.06
C ARG A 87 -21.89 -40.73 -8.87
N LEU A 88 -21.87 -41.30 -7.67
CA LEU A 88 -21.34 -40.62 -6.48
C LEU A 88 -19.85 -40.31 -6.62
N THR A 89 -19.08 -41.21 -7.24
CA THR A 89 -17.65 -41.00 -7.52
C THR A 89 -17.45 -39.84 -8.51
N GLN A 90 -18.24 -39.80 -9.58
CA GLN A 90 -18.19 -38.70 -10.57
C GLN A 90 -18.59 -37.36 -9.95
N LEU A 91 -19.65 -37.34 -9.14
CA LEU A 91 -20.09 -36.14 -8.43
C LEU A 91 -19.03 -35.63 -7.45
N SER A 92 -18.40 -36.53 -6.69
CA SER A 92 -17.27 -36.21 -5.80
C SER A 92 -16.09 -35.59 -6.57
N ALA A 93 -15.73 -36.17 -7.71
CA ALA A 93 -14.65 -35.65 -8.55
C ALA A 93 -14.97 -34.24 -9.09
N ALA A 94 -16.21 -34.01 -9.54
CA ALA A 94 -16.66 -32.70 -10.00
C ALA A 94 -16.64 -31.65 -8.87
N ALA A 95 -17.10 -32.02 -7.67
CA ALA A 95 -17.08 -31.16 -6.49
C ALA A 95 -15.66 -30.77 -6.06
N ARG A 96 -14.72 -31.73 -6.04
CA ARG A 96 -13.29 -31.44 -5.79
C ARG A 96 -12.71 -30.49 -6.83
N GLY A 97 -13.04 -30.68 -8.11
CA GLY A 97 -12.62 -29.80 -9.19
C GLY A 97 -13.09 -28.35 -8.99
N GLN A 98 -14.33 -28.14 -8.54
CA GLN A 98 -14.85 -26.82 -8.22
C GLN A 98 -14.17 -26.20 -6.99
N ALA A 99 -13.91 -26.98 -5.93
CA ALA A 99 -13.23 -26.49 -4.73
C ALA A 99 -11.83 -25.93 -5.06
N VAL A 100 -11.04 -26.63 -5.87
CA VAL A 100 -9.72 -26.17 -6.30
C VAL A 100 -9.79 -24.86 -7.11
N GLN A 101 -10.83 -24.68 -7.94
CA GLN A 101 -11.03 -23.43 -8.68
C GLN A 101 -11.37 -22.27 -7.74
N ILE A 102 -12.21 -22.51 -6.74
CA ILE A 102 -12.58 -21.52 -5.73
C ILE A 102 -11.35 -21.12 -4.90
N GLU A 103 -10.52 -22.07 -4.49
CA GLU A 103 -9.26 -21.79 -3.77
C GLU A 103 -8.32 -20.91 -4.61
N ARG A 104 -8.11 -21.23 -5.89
CA ARG A 104 -7.29 -20.39 -6.79
C ARG A 104 -7.83 -18.97 -6.96
N LEU A 105 -9.16 -18.83 -7.05
CA LEU A 105 -9.79 -17.50 -7.12
C LEU A 105 -9.62 -16.75 -5.80
N ALA A 106 -9.75 -17.43 -4.66
CA ALA A 106 -9.55 -16.86 -3.35
C ALA A 106 -8.10 -16.36 -3.18
N ASP A 107 -7.11 -17.12 -3.63
CA ASP A 107 -5.70 -16.70 -3.63
C ASP A 107 -5.49 -15.43 -4.45
N LEU A 108 -6.03 -15.40 -5.68
CA LEU A 108 -5.90 -14.25 -6.58
C LEU A 108 -6.59 -13.00 -5.99
N VAL A 109 -7.80 -13.17 -5.45
CA VAL A 109 -8.54 -12.10 -4.79
C VAL A 109 -7.79 -11.60 -3.56
N GLY A 110 -7.23 -12.49 -2.74
CA GLY A 110 -6.43 -12.12 -1.57
C GLY A 110 -5.21 -11.28 -1.94
N VAL A 111 -4.50 -11.64 -3.02
CA VAL A 111 -3.38 -10.83 -3.54
C VAL A 111 -3.87 -9.45 -4.00
N LEU A 112 -4.97 -9.38 -4.76
CA LEU A 112 -5.49 -8.11 -5.27
C LEU A 112 -5.99 -7.18 -4.16
N VAL A 113 -6.68 -7.75 -3.15
CA VAL A 113 -7.13 -7.08 -1.93
C VAL A 113 -5.94 -6.43 -1.22
N PHE A 114 -4.77 -7.08 -1.16
CA PHE A 114 -3.58 -6.46 -0.60
C PHE A 114 -2.91 -5.44 -1.54
N LEU A 115 -2.76 -5.78 -2.82
CA LEU A 115 -1.87 -5.07 -3.74
C LEU A 115 -2.47 -3.76 -4.26
N ILE A 116 -3.77 -3.73 -4.59
CA ILE A 116 -4.44 -2.54 -5.13
C ILE A 116 -4.35 -1.36 -4.15
N PRO A 117 -4.71 -1.53 -2.87
CA PRO A 117 -4.76 -0.41 -1.92
C PRO A 117 -3.37 0.07 -1.54
N VAL A 118 -2.39 -0.84 -1.44
CA VAL A 118 -0.98 -0.48 -1.21
C VAL A 118 -0.44 0.29 -2.41
N ALA A 119 -0.71 -0.18 -3.64
CA ALA A 119 -0.29 0.49 -4.87
C ALA A 119 -0.88 1.90 -4.98
N VAL A 120 -2.15 2.11 -4.63
CA VAL A 120 -2.78 3.44 -4.61
C VAL A 120 -2.05 4.38 -3.65
N VAL A 121 -1.78 3.94 -2.42
CA VAL A 121 -1.07 4.76 -1.44
C VAL A 121 0.35 5.08 -1.91
N VAL A 122 1.09 4.10 -2.42
CA VAL A 122 2.43 4.30 -2.97
C VAL A 122 2.39 5.26 -4.17
N ALA A 123 1.45 5.10 -5.10
CA ALA A 123 1.31 5.97 -6.27
C ALA A 123 1.02 7.42 -5.91
N VAL A 124 0.27 7.67 -4.81
CA VAL A 124 -0.01 9.04 -4.34
C VAL A 124 1.15 9.59 -3.51
N TRP A 125 1.79 8.78 -2.68
CA TRP A 125 2.83 9.22 -1.73
C TRP A 125 4.22 9.36 -2.37
N LEU A 126 4.63 8.41 -3.20
CA LEU A 126 5.96 8.33 -3.79
C LEU A 126 6.32 9.56 -4.66
N PRO A 127 5.48 10.06 -5.59
CA PRO A 127 5.83 11.24 -6.39
C PRO A 127 5.90 12.51 -5.53
N ARG A 128 5.07 12.63 -4.48
CA ARG A 128 5.14 13.77 -3.55
C ARG A 128 6.46 13.76 -2.79
N ARG A 129 6.92 12.59 -2.37
CA ARG A 129 8.19 12.43 -1.65
C ARG A 129 9.41 12.60 -2.56
N LEU A 130 9.37 12.05 -3.77
CA LEU A 130 10.42 12.22 -4.77
C LEU A 130 10.57 13.70 -5.19
N ARG A 131 9.46 14.43 -5.38
CA ARG A 131 9.50 15.88 -5.68
C ARG A 131 10.12 16.67 -4.53
N PHE A 132 9.82 16.33 -3.28
CA PHE A 132 10.44 16.96 -2.12
C PHE A 132 11.95 16.66 -2.06
N ALA A 133 12.34 15.40 -2.19
CA ALA A 133 13.75 14.99 -2.19
C ALA A 133 14.55 15.64 -3.34
N ALA A 134 13.97 15.74 -4.53
CA ALA A 134 14.58 16.41 -5.68
C ALA A 134 14.76 17.91 -5.44
N ARG A 135 13.76 18.59 -4.88
CA ARG A 135 13.84 20.02 -4.52
C ARG A 135 14.87 20.28 -3.42
N SER A 136 14.91 19.43 -2.39
CA SER A 136 15.93 19.55 -1.33
C SER A 136 17.35 19.30 -1.86
N ARG A 137 17.53 18.43 -2.86
CA ARG A 137 18.83 18.21 -3.52
C ARG A 137 19.26 19.39 -4.39
N ALA A 138 18.33 19.99 -5.13
CA ALA A 138 18.60 21.18 -5.93
C ALA A 138 18.95 22.38 -5.04
N ALA A 139 18.22 22.56 -3.94
CA ALA A 139 18.49 23.60 -2.97
C ALA A 139 19.84 23.44 -2.26
N ARG A 140 20.26 22.21 -1.91
CA ARG A 140 21.58 21.97 -1.29
C ARG A 140 22.75 22.27 -2.23
N ARG A 141 22.59 22.12 -3.55
CA ARG A 141 23.62 22.46 -4.54
C ARG A 141 23.80 23.97 -4.72
N LEU A 142 22.85 24.79 -4.26
CA LEU A 142 22.86 26.26 -4.31
C LEU A 142 23.28 26.92 -2.98
N VAL A 143 23.78 26.15 -2.00
CA VAL A 143 24.23 26.70 -0.70
C VAL A 143 25.75 26.80 -0.62
N ASP A 144 26.47 26.27 -1.61
CA ASP A 144 27.95 26.22 -1.61
C ASP A 144 28.62 27.43 -2.31
N SER A 145 27.88 28.44 -2.79
CA SER A 145 28.48 29.65 -3.37
C SER A 145 28.01 30.96 -2.69
N PRO A 146 28.92 31.85 -2.26
CA PRO A 146 28.56 33.17 -1.74
C PRO A 146 27.88 34.09 -2.79
N ALA A 147 27.90 33.72 -4.07
CA ALA A 147 27.14 34.38 -5.13
C ALA A 147 25.63 34.05 -5.13
N ASP A 148 25.16 33.12 -4.27
CA ASP A 148 23.79 32.63 -4.26
C ASP A 148 22.80 33.49 -3.44
N LEU A 149 23.28 34.40 -2.57
CA LEU A 149 22.41 35.25 -1.75
C LEU A 149 21.53 36.18 -2.59
N ASP A 150 22.09 36.77 -3.63
CA ASP A 150 21.35 37.63 -4.56
C ASP A 150 20.30 36.83 -5.34
N LEU A 151 20.59 35.58 -5.70
CA LEU A 151 19.64 34.71 -6.39
C LEU A 151 18.46 34.35 -5.47
N PHE A 152 18.73 34.06 -4.20
CA PHE A 152 17.66 33.85 -3.22
C PHE A 152 16.88 35.11 -2.91
N ALA A 153 17.53 36.28 -2.83
CA ALA A 153 16.86 37.56 -2.66
C ALA A 153 15.96 37.90 -3.88
N LEU A 154 16.44 37.69 -5.10
CA LEU A 154 15.66 37.85 -6.34
C LEU A 154 14.47 36.89 -6.40
N ARG A 155 14.67 35.62 -6.02
CA ARG A 155 13.58 34.64 -5.92
C ARG A 155 12.57 35.03 -4.85
N ALA A 156 13.03 35.61 -3.73
CA ALA A 156 12.16 36.13 -2.68
C ALA A 156 11.28 37.25 -3.24
N MET A 157 11.88 38.25 -3.89
CA MET A 157 11.16 39.35 -4.54
C MET A 157 10.16 38.87 -5.61
N ALA A 158 10.49 37.81 -6.35
CA ALA A 158 9.63 37.27 -7.40
C ALA A 158 8.47 36.38 -6.90
N THR A 159 8.54 35.86 -5.67
CA THR A 159 7.60 34.80 -5.21
C THR A 159 6.98 35.02 -3.84
N LEU A 160 7.44 36.02 -3.07
CA LEU A 160 6.83 36.42 -1.82
C LEU A 160 5.62 37.33 -2.09
N PRO A 161 4.54 37.18 -1.30
CA PRO A 161 3.42 38.11 -1.37
C PRO A 161 3.84 39.51 -0.87
N LEU A 162 3.20 40.55 -1.40
CA LEU A 162 3.60 41.95 -1.21
C LEU A 162 3.61 42.39 0.27
N ASP A 163 2.73 41.83 1.09
CA ASP A 163 2.65 42.09 2.53
C ASP A 163 3.87 41.55 3.32
N GLN A 164 4.56 40.53 2.80
CA GLN A 164 5.77 40.00 3.40
C GLN A 164 7.02 40.75 2.93
N LEU A 165 7.03 41.23 1.68
CA LEU A 165 8.10 42.07 1.16
C LEU A 165 8.14 43.43 1.87
N ALA A 166 6.98 44.07 2.04
CA ALA A 166 6.85 45.35 2.75
C ALA A 166 7.27 45.26 4.23
N ARG A 167 7.22 44.07 4.84
CA ARG A 167 7.72 43.84 6.20
C ARG A 167 9.24 43.76 6.30
N ILE A 168 9.93 43.55 5.19
CA ILE A 168 11.38 43.45 5.13
C ILE A 168 12.00 44.80 4.74
N SER A 169 11.43 45.46 3.73
CA SER A 169 11.85 46.80 3.30
C SER A 169 10.69 47.51 2.61
N ASP A 170 10.60 48.82 2.77
CA ASP A 170 9.61 49.67 2.08
C ASP A 170 9.86 49.73 0.56
N ASP A 171 11.13 49.60 0.14
CA ASP A 171 11.53 49.46 -1.27
C ASP A 171 12.62 48.38 -1.42
N PRO A 172 12.23 47.10 -1.52
CA PRO A 172 13.17 45.99 -1.60
C PRO A 172 14.01 46.01 -2.90
N VAL A 173 13.52 46.65 -3.96
CA VAL A 173 14.26 46.72 -5.24
C VAL A 173 15.35 47.77 -5.17
N ALA A 174 15.07 48.95 -4.59
CA ALA A 174 16.09 49.97 -4.36
C ALA A 174 17.17 49.49 -3.38
N ALA A 175 16.77 48.84 -2.27
CA ALA A 175 17.71 48.29 -1.30
C ALA A 175 18.60 47.19 -1.91
N TRP A 176 18.04 46.32 -2.75
CA TRP A 176 18.82 45.31 -3.49
C TRP A 176 19.82 45.97 -4.46
N ARG A 177 19.39 46.96 -5.25
CA ARG A 177 20.30 47.69 -6.17
C ARG A 177 21.39 48.47 -5.45
N ALA A 178 21.12 48.96 -4.25
CA ALA A 178 22.09 49.65 -3.41
C ALA A 178 23.10 48.70 -2.75
N GLY A 179 22.89 47.38 -2.86
CA GLY A 179 23.75 46.36 -2.25
C GLY A 179 23.60 46.27 -0.73
N ASP A 180 22.43 46.63 -0.19
CA ASP A 180 22.15 46.53 1.24
C ASP A 180 22.17 45.07 1.70
N ARG A 181 23.27 44.69 2.35
CA ARG A 181 23.51 43.30 2.77
C ARG A 181 22.51 42.81 3.81
N GLU A 182 21.99 43.69 4.68
CA GLU A 182 21.01 43.30 5.68
C GLU A 182 19.67 42.94 5.01
N VAL A 183 19.22 43.77 4.05
CA VAL A 183 17.99 43.52 3.30
C VAL A 183 18.12 42.28 2.41
N ILE A 184 19.25 42.12 1.71
CA ILE A 184 19.53 40.95 0.87
C ILE A 184 19.53 39.67 1.71
N ALA A 185 20.20 39.67 2.85
CA ALA A 185 20.23 38.54 3.77
C ALA A 185 18.84 38.23 4.35
N ALA A 186 18.05 39.24 4.69
CA ALA A 186 16.69 39.07 5.22
C ALA A 186 15.72 38.50 4.16
N LEU A 187 15.81 38.94 2.91
CA LEU A 187 15.07 38.40 1.78
C LEU A 187 15.45 36.94 1.52
N ALA A 188 16.75 36.65 1.45
CA ALA A 188 17.27 35.30 1.23
C ALA A 188 16.87 34.33 2.35
N ASP A 189 16.98 34.74 3.62
CA ASP A 189 16.60 33.90 4.77
C ASP A 189 15.10 33.59 4.78
N THR A 190 14.26 34.53 4.32
CA THR A 190 12.82 34.31 4.18
C THR A 190 12.49 33.32 3.07
N ALA A 191 13.17 33.40 1.93
CA ALA A 191 13.03 32.42 0.86
C ALA A 191 13.50 31.02 1.31
N LEU A 192 14.63 30.91 2.01
CA LEU A 192 15.17 29.66 2.54
C LEU A 192 14.21 28.99 3.53
N ARG A 193 13.64 29.77 4.47
CA ARG A 193 12.64 29.27 5.43
C ARG A 193 11.39 28.70 4.75
N ARG A 194 10.92 29.35 3.68
CA ARG A 194 9.72 28.90 2.94
C ARG A 194 9.96 27.57 2.21
N GLU A 195 11.19 27.34 1.75
CA GLU A 195 11.62 26.09 1.11
C GLU A 195 12.07 25.01 2.13
N GLY A 196 12.03 25.30 3.44
CA GLY A 196 12.39 24.37 4.50
C GLY A 196 13.90 24.15 4.66
N LEU A 197 14.71 25.11 4.22
CA LEU A 197 16.17 25.07 4.25
C LEU A 197 16.71 25.75 5.51
N PRO A 198 17.91 25.37 5.99
CA PRO A 198 18.51 26.00 7.17
C PRO A 198 18.80 27.49 6.91
N PRO A 199 18.68 28.34 7.94
CA PRO A 199 18.93 29.78 7.83
C PRO A 199 20.42 30.08 7.61
N LEU A 200 20.71 31.26 7.08
CA LEU A 200 22.08 31.69 6.80
C LEU A 200 22.92 31.81 8.09
N PRO A 201 24.22 31.43 8.07
CA PRO A 201 25.12 31.63 9.20
C PRO A 201 25.23 33.11 9.56
N ARG A 202 25.20 33.44 10.86
CA ARG A 202 25.18 34.83 11.37
C ARG A 202 26.42 35.69 11.02
N GLY A 203 27.44 35.13 10.37
CA GLY A 203 28.66 35.83 9.95
C GLY A 203 28.64 36.38 8.52
N GLN A 204 27.53 36.22 7.77
CA GLN A 204 27.32 36.82 6.43
C GLN A 204 26.21 37.89 6.43
N ARG A 205 25.90 38.47 7.59
CA ARG A 205 24.94 39.57 7.74
C ARG A 205 25.65 40.91 7.62
#